data_AF-A0A2E2EB62-F1
#
_entry.id   AF-A0A2E2EB62-F1
#
_cell.length_a   1.000
_cell.length_b   1.000
_cell.length_c   1.000
_cell.angle_alpha   90.00
_cell.angle_beta   90.00
_cell.angle_gamma   90.00
#
_symmetry.space_group_name_H-M   'P 1'
#
loop_
_entity.id
_entity.type
_entity.pdbx_description
1 polymer ?
#
loop_
_entity_poly.entity_id
_entity_poly.type
_entity_poly.pdbx_seq_one_letter_code
_entity_poly.pdbx_strand_id
1 'polypeptide(L)'
;MINEKIQSQLDKDIKSGKFAKEVRELIAFWKSEIEDLGYEEYIVSLFAVSLEDHQLAGKRQGERSIILNQTGGRLIYKYYKNKIVVKVIKITPDHDYN
;
A
#
# COMPACT_ATOMS: atom_id res chain seq x y z
N MET A 1 -2.63 -10.07 -3.02
CA MET A 1 -2.79 -10.16 -4.48
C MET A 1 -2.73 -8.75 -5.05
N ILE A 2 -1.78 -8.53 -5.96
CA ILE A 2 -1.66 -7.29 -6.74
C ILE A 2 -2.03 -7.68 -8.17
N ASN A 3 -2.98 -6.99 -8.80
CA ASN A 3 -3.35 -7.35 -10.17
C ASN A 3 -2.26 -6.93 -11.18
N GLU A 4 -2.25 -7.56 -12.35
CA GLU A 4 -1.22 -7.32 -13.39
C GLU A 4 -1.19 -5.86 -13.87
N LYS A 5 -2.34 -5.18 -13.90
CA LYS A 5 -2.42 -3.78 -14.31
C LYS A 5 -1.70 -2.86 -13.32
N ILE A 6 -1.89 -3.08 -12.01
CA ILE A 6 -1.22 -2.33 -10.95
C ILE A 6 0.28 -2.63 -10.95
N GLN A 7 0.67 -3.90 -11.13
CA GLN A 7 2.08 -4.26 -11.27
C GLN A 7 2.72 -3.57 -12.48
N SER A 8 2.08 -3.65 -13.64
CA SER A 8 2.56 -3.01 -14.87
C SER A 8 2.66 -1.49 -14.73
N GLN A 9 1.75 -0.88 -13.97
CA GLN A 9 1.81 0.56 -13.71
C GLN A 9 2.95 0.90 -12.74
N LEU A 10 3.13 0.14 -11.66
CA LEU A 10 4.27 0.28 -10.77
C LEU A 10 5.60 0.12 -11.51
N ASP A 11 5.71 -0.86 -12.41
CA ASP A 11 6.90 -1.06 -13.26
C ASP A 11 7.21 0.17 -14.11
N LYS A 12 6.18 0.77 -14.72
CA LYS A 12 6.31 1.99 -15.52
C LYS A 12 6.72 3.18 -14.66
N ASP A 13 6.10 3.35 -13.50
CA ASP A 13 6.40 4.47 -12.60
C ASP A 13 7.80 4.36 -11.99
N ILE A 14 8.29 3.14 -11.71
CA ILE A 14 9.69 2.90 -11.35
C ILE A 14 10.61 3.22 -12.52
N LYS A 15 10.31 2.72 -13.73
CA LYS A 15 11.11 2.97 -14.93
C LYS A 15 11.21 4.45 -15.27
N SER A 16 10.15 5.23 -15.01
CA SER A 16 10.12 6.67 -15.23
C SER A 16 10.68 7.50 -14.06
N GLY A 17 11.19 6.87 -13.00
CA GLY A 17 11.76 7.55 -11.83
C GLY A 17 10.75 8.22 -10.90
N LYS A 18 9.45 7.93 -11.07
CA LYS A 18 8.41 8.41 -10.14
C LYS A 18 8.51 7.66 -8.80
N PHE A 19 8.79 6.37 -8.86
CA PHE A 19 9.11 5.55 -7.69
C PHE A 19 10.56 5.06 -7.77
N ALA A 20 11.19 4.97 -6.60
CA ALA A 20 12.47 4.29 -6.45
C ALA A 20 12.23 2.76 -6.49
N LYS A 21 13.26 1.96 -6.81
CA LYS A 21 13.12 0.50 -6.93
C LYS A 21 12.77 -0.16 -5.60
N GLU A 22 13.26 0.43 -4.51
CA GLU A 22 13.07 0.09 -3.11
C GLU A 22 11.59 0.08 -2.72
N VAL A 23 10.72 0.80 -3.46
CA VAL A 23 9.26 0.73 -3.25
C VAL A 23 8.73 -0.68 -3.47
N ARG A 24 9.28 -1.43 -4.43
CA ARG A 24 8.90 -2.83 -4.65
C ARG A 24 9.30 -3.70 -3.46
N GLU A 25 10.50 -3.46 -2.92
CA GLU A 25 11.03 -4.18 -1.77
C GLU A 25 10.19 -3.89 -0.53
N LEU A 26 9.81 -2.63 -0.30
CA LEU A 26 8.90 -2.23 0.76
C LEU A 26 7.55 -2.93 0.65
N ILE A 27 6.94 -2.99 -0.55
CA ILE A 27 5.65 -3.68 -0.75
C ILE A 27 5.79 -5.18 -0.49
N ALA A 28 6.89 -5.80 -0.90
CA ALA A 28 7.15 -7.21 -0.66
C ALA A 28 7.33 -7.50 0.83
N PHE A 29 8.14 -6.70 1.52
CA PHE A 29 8.37 -6.80 2.96
C PHE A 29 7.07 -6.59 3.74
N TRP A 30 6.33 -5.53 3.43
CA TRP A 30 5.03 -5.24 4.02
C TRP A 30 4.04 -6.41 3.90
N LYS A 31 4.01 -7.05 2.73
CA LYS A 31 3.15 -8.21 2.53
C LYS A 31 3.59 -9.40 3.39
N SER A 32 4.90 -9.65 3.49
CA SER A 32 5.45 -10.72 4.35
C SER A 32 5.09 -10.48 5.81
N GLU A 33 5.29 -9.27 6.31
CA GLU A 33 4.98 -8.92 7.71
C GLU A 33 3.52 -9.22 8.07
N ILE A 34 2.57 -8.89 7.20
CA ILE A 34 1.15 -9.22 7.43
C ILE A 34 0.90 -10.73 7.36
N GLU A 35 1.57 -11.44 6.46
CA GLU A 35 1.44 -12.90 6.31
C GLU A 35 2.04 -13.64 7.53
N ASP A 36 3.09 -13.09 8.13
CA ASP A 36 3.83 -13.68 9.25
C ASP A 36 3.21 -13.31 10.62
N LEU A 37 2.89 -12.03 10.87
CA LEU A 37 2.23 -11.60 12.12
C LEU A 37 0.73 -11.95 12.15
N GLY A 38 0.08 -11.91 10.99
CA GLY A 38 -1.37 -11.85 10.88
C GLY A 38 -1.90 -10.41 10.89
N TYR A 39 -3.04 -10.22 10.21
CA TYR A 39 -3.58 -8.88 9.92
C TYR A 39 -3.95 -8.05 11.15
N GLU A 40 -4.61 -8.66 12.15
CA GLU A 40 -5.05 -7.94 13.36
C GLU A 40 -3.85 -7.43 14.17
N GLU A 41 -2.79 -8.23 14.25
CA GLU A 41 -1.54 -7.84 14.93
C GLU A 41 -0.78 -6.78 14.11
N TYR A 42 -0.76 -6.92 12.78
CA TYR A 42 -0.13 -5.93 11.91
C TYR A 42 -0.75 -4.55 12.07
N ILE A 43 -2.08 -4.39 12.06
CA ILE A 43 -2.72 -3.06 12.02
C ILE A 43 -2.48 -2.22 13.28
N VAL A 44 -2.06 -2.84 14.38
CA VAL A 44 -1.67 -2.16 15.64
C VAL A 44 -0.16 -2.14 15.86
N SER A 45 0.62 -2.70 14.94
CA SER A 45 2.09 -2.78 15.05
C SER A 45 2.77 -1.43 14.85
N LEU A 46 3.99 -1.30 15.41
CA LEU A 46 4.86 -0.15 15.16
C LEU A 46 5.20 0.00 13.67
N PHE A 47 5.24 -1.11 12.93
CA PHE A 47 5.50 -1.07 11.50
C PHE A 47 4.33 -0.43 10.73
N ALA A 48 3.09 -0.82 11.01
CA ALA A 48 1.92 -0.15 10.44
C ALA A 48 1.86 1.34 10.81
N VAL A 49 2.21 1.70 12.05
CA VAL A 49 2.32 3.11 12.48
C VAL A 49 3.40 3.86 11.67
N SER A 50 4.56 3.25 11.45
CA SER A 50 5.65 3.85 10.65
C SER A 50 5.28 4.07 9.19
N LEU A 51 4.34 3.29 8.68
CA LEU A 51 3.78 3.42 7.33
C LEU A 51 2.52 4.29 7.29
N GLU A 52 2.20 4.99 8.38
CA GLU A 52 0.98 5.80 8.52
C GLU A 52 -0.28 5.05 8.08
N ASP A 53 -0.38 3.76 8.43
CA ASP A 53 -1.51 2.94 8.02
C ASP A 53 -2.81 3.44 8.67
N HIS A 54 -3.78 3.83 7.85
CA HIS A 54 -5.10 4.28 8.32
C HIS A 54 -6.24 3.81 7.43
N GLN A 55 -7.42 3.68 8.02
CA GLN A 55 -8.66 3.42 7.28
C GLN A 55 -9.06 4.64 6.44
N LEU A 56 -9.57 4.38 5.24
CA LEU A 56 -10.15 5.40 4.39
C LEU A 56 -11.64 5.58 4.69
N ALA A 57 -12.14 6.78 4.41
CA ALA A 57 -13.53 7.16 4.63
C ALA A 57 -14.33 7.28 3.31
N GLY A 58 -15.64 7.49 3.43
CA GLY A 58 -16.53 7.77 2.30
C GLY A 58 -16.62 6.60 1.32
N LYS A 59 -16.42 6.87 0.02
CA LYS A 59 -16.53 5.86 -1.06
C LYS A 59 -15.50 4.72 -0.94
N ARG A 60 -14.45 4.91 -0.14
CA ARG A 60 -13.39 3.92 0.12
C ARG A 60 -13.47 3.30 1.51
N GLN A 61 -14.61 3.41 2.19
CA GLN A 61 -14.80 2.76 3.49
C GLN A 61 -14.51 1.25 3.40
N GLY A 62 -13.70 0.76 4.33
CA GLY A 62 -13.21 -0.63 4.35
C GLY A 62 -11.95 -0.86 3.50
N GLU A 63 -11.38 0.18 2.89
CA GLU A 63 -10.01 0.21 2.38
C GLU A 63 -9.08 0.93 3.37
N ARG A 64 -7.78 0.72 3.22
CA ARG A 64 -6.72 1.30 4.04
C ARG A 64 -5.60 1.84 3.15
N SER A 65 -4.87 2.83 3.65
CA SER A 65 -3.78 3.50 2.93
C SER A 65 -2.51 3.50 3.76
N ILE A 66 -1.36 3.23 3.11
CA ILE A 66 -0.01 3.37 3.68
C ILE A 66 0.83 4.33 2.83
N ILE A 67 1.85 4.96 3.44
CA ILE A 67 2.93 5.62 2.70
C ILE A 67 3.88 4.61 2.07
N LEU A 68 4.33 4.90 0.85
CA LEU A 68 5.39 4.18 0.15
C LEU A 68 6.70 4.98 0.08
N ASN A 69 6.60 6.30 0.14
CA ASN A 69 7.74 7.21 0.17
C ASN A 69 7.32 8.59 0.70
N GLN A 70 8.30 9.46 0.93
CA GLN A 70 8.09 10.82 1.44
C GLN A 70 7.48 11.79 0.40
N THR A 71 7.44 11.42 -0.87
CA THR A 71 6.94 12.29 -1.96
C THR A 71 5.45 12.08 -2.27
N GLY A 72 4.70 11.46 -1.36
CA GLY A 72 3.26 11.24 -1.51
C GLY A 72 2.88 9.93 -2.21
N GLY A 73 3.81 8.99 -2.32
CA GLY A 73 3.54 7.63 -2.74
C GLY A 73 2.61 6.92 -1.77
N ARG A 74 1.50 6.36 -2.27
CA ARG A 74 0.50 5.66 -1.47
C ARG A 74 0.17 4.29 -2.07
N LEU A 75 -0.02 3.32 -1.19
CA LEU A 75 -0.63 2.03 -1.51
C LEU A 75 -1.99 1.96 -0.81
N ILE A 76 -3.04 1.69 -1.58
CA ILE A 76 -4.38 1.47 -1.06
C ILE A 76 -4.71 -0.01 -1.18
N TYR A 77 -5.16 -0.60 -0.08
CA TYR A 77 -5.47 -2.01 0.01
C TYR A 77 -6.74 -2.28 0.80
N LYS A 78 -7.25 -3.51 0.67
CA LYS A 78 -8.30 -4.06 1.52
C LYS A 78 -7.86 -5.42 2.01
N TYR A 79 -8.16 -5.74 3.26
CA TYR A 79 -8.08 -7.10 3.77
C TYR A 79 -9.45 -7.78 3.63
N TYR A 80 -9.52 -8.89 2.91
CA TYR A 80 -10.77 -9.59 2.63
C TYR A 80 -10.55 -11.10 2.55
N LYS A 81 -11.35 -11.88 3.27
CA LYS A 81 -11.26 -13.36 3.31
C LYS A 81 -9.82 -13.84 3.56
N ASN A 82 -9.18 -13.28 4.58
CA ASN A 82 -7.79 -13.55 4.97
C ASN A 82 -6.76 -13.30 3.86
N LYS A 83 -7.03 -12.33 2.97
CA LYS A 83 -6.14 -11.96 1.87
C LYS A 83 -6.03 -10.45 1.77
N ILE A 84 -4.80 -9.98 1.57
CA ILE A 84 -4.51 -8.61 1.17
C ILE A 84 -4.86 -8.45 -0.32
N VAL A 85 -5.67 -7.47 -0.65
CA VAL A 85 -5.99 -7.09 -2.03
C VAL A 85 -5.50 -5.66 -2.25
N VAL A 86 -4.45 -5.50 -3.05
CA VAL A 86 -3.95 -4.16 -3.43
C VAL A 86 -4.86 -3.60 -4.51
N LYS A 87 -5.38 -2.41 -4.27
CA LYS A 87 -6.37 -1.72 -5.11
C LYS A 87 -5.72 -0.63 -5.96
N VAL A 88 -4.78 0.10 -5.39
CA VAL A 88 -4.10 1.22 -6.04
C VAL A 88 -2.67 1.32 -5.54
N ILE A 89 -1.74 1.64 -6.44
CA ILE A 89 -0.43 2.20 -6.11
C ILE A 89 -0.31 3.49 -6.92
N LYS A 90 -0.18 4.64 -6.26
CA LYS A 90 -0.13 5.94 -6.93
C LYS A 90 0.75 6.92 -6.17
N ILE A 91 1.25 7.94 -6.87
CA ILE A 91 1.77 9.16 -6.24
C ILE A 91 0.62 10.14 -6.18
N THR A 92 0.35 10.67 -5.01
CA THR A 92 -0.68 11.68 -4.80
C THR A 92 -0.05 12.85 -4.05
N PRO A 93 0.14 14.02 -4.70
CA PRO A 93 0.74 15.19 -4.04
C PRO A 93 -0.13 15.71 -2.89
N ASP A 94 -1.43 15.48 -2.99
CA ASP A 94 -2.42 15.73 -1.94
C ASP A 94 -2.93 14.39 -1.40
N HIS A 95 -3.33 14.32 -0.14
CA HIS A 95 -4.04 13.16 0.44
C HIS A 95 -5.43 12.91 -0.19
N ASP A 96 -5.61 13.23 -1.47
CA ASP A 96 -6.82 12.96 -2.23
C ASP A 96 -6.89 11.48 -2.61
N TYR A 97 -7.64 10.75 -1.79
CA TYR A 97 -7.90 9.34 -1.99
C TYR A 97 -9.16 9.10 -2.84
N ASN A 98 -9.77 10.11 -3.46
CA ASN A 98 -10.93 9.88 -4.33
C ASN A 98 -10.57 9.07 -5.59
#